data_AF-A0A9P5YZW6-F1
#
_entry.id   AF-A0A9P5YZW6-F1
#
_cell.length_a   1.000
_cell.length_b   1.000
_cell.length_c   1.000
_cell.angle_alpha   90.00
_cell.angle_beta   90.00
_cell.angle_gamma   90.00
#
_symmetry.space_group_name_H-M   'P 1'
#
loop_
_entity.id
_entity.type
_entity.pdbx_description
1 polymer ?
#
loop_
_entity_poly.entity_id
_entity_poly.type
_entity_poly.pdbx_seq_one_letter_code
_entity_poly.pdbx_strand_id
1 'polypeptide(L)'
;MEGNLAVLTILVDRNKVKDRPLDVLIYASKHGYTEIADKSAPLTLSVESKDIVAKARSAHIHDSFLVKWFRYREIHDNIYRMVITFECGRHLDLDSPKLDYCTRFKGFKDQILSAILELGFLRIEELVKIIHVGRQPLIERFCSACRHQVNETEDKLKAALAEVPLFSKM
;
A
#
# COMPACT_ATOMS: atom_id res chain seq x y z
N MET A 1 9.86 11.02 -31.32
CA MET A 1 9.14 10.50 -30.13
C MET A 1 8.84 11.63 -29.10
N GLU A 2 8.57 12.86 -29.54
CA GLU A 2 8.36 13.99 -28.61
C GLU A 2 6.88 14.27 -28.31
N GLY A 3 5.95 13.79 -29.15
CA GLY A 3 4.50 13.99 -28.97
C GLY A 3 3.87 13.23 -27.79
N ASN A 4 4.48 12.15 -27.29
CA ASN A 4 3.95 11.39 -26.16
C ASN A 4 4.27 12.02 -24.79
N LEU A 5 5.32 12.85 -24.70
CA LEU A 5 5.68 13.49 -23.43
C LEU A 5 4.62 14.51 -23.00
N ALA A 6 4.04 15.27 -23.93
CA ALA A 6 2.99 16.24 -23.63
C ALA A 6 1.70 15.58 -23.12
N VAL A 7 1.32 14.42 -23.69
CA VAL A 7 0.17 13.63 -23.22
C VAL A 7 0.43 13.02 -21.85
N LEU A 8 1.66 12.54 -21.61
CA LEU A 8 2.11 12.12 -20.27
C LEU A 8 2.00 13.26 -19.26
N THR A 9 2.51 14.46 -19.57
CA THR A 9 2.48 15.61 -18.65
C THR A 9 1.05 16.06 -18.33
N ILE A 10 0.11 15.94 -19.28
CA ILE A 10 -1.31 16.27 -19.06
C ILE A 10 -2.03 15.18 -18.24
N LEU A 11 -1.67 13.90 -18.40
CA LEU A 11 -2.25 12.80 -17.62
C LEU A 11 -1.63 12.67 -16.21
N VAL A 12 -0.39 13.14 -16.03
CA VAL A 12 0.39 13.08 -14.78
C VAL A 12 0.17 14.34 -13.91
N ASP A 13 -0.76 15.22 -14.28
CA ASP A 13 -1.33 16.12 -13.27
C ASP A 13 -2.00 15.25 -12.20
N ARG A 14 -1.45 15.28 -10.97
CA ARG A 14 -1.89 14.46 -9.83
C ARG A 14 -3.41 14.52 -9.62
N ASN A 15 -4.04 15.62 -10.00
CA ASN A 15 -5.48 15.80 -9.88
C ASN A 15 -6.25 14.96 -10.90
N LYS A 16 -5.79 14.84 -12.16
CA LYS A 16 -6.48 14.06 -13.20
C LYS A 16 -6.34 12.55 -13.02
N VAL A 17 -5.24 12.08 -12.44
CA VAL A 17 -5.07 10.66 -12.10
C VAL A 17 -6.15 10.22 -11.09
N LYS A 18 -6.53 11.09 -10.15
CA LYS A 18 -7.55 10.80 -9.16
C LYS A 18 -8.96 10.70 -9.75
N ASP A 19 -9.24 11.45 -10.81
CA ASP A 19 -10.57 11.45 -11.43
C ASP A 19 -10.84 10.18 -12.22
N ARG A 20 -9.81 9.59 -12.85
CA ARG A 20 -9.95 8.43 -13.75
C ARG A 20 -8.81 7.42 -13.59
N PRO A 21 -8.55 6.88 -12.38
CA PRO A 21 -7.37 6.06 -12.10
C PRO A 21 -7.31 4.79 -12.95
N LEU A 22 -8.46 4.20 -13.24
CA LEU A 22 -8.56 3.02 -14.10
C LEU A 22 -8.18 3.32 -15.55
N ASP A 23 -8.60 4.46 -16.11
CA ASP A 23 -8.21 4.85 -17.47
C ASP A 23 -6.70 5.05 -17.58
N VAL A 24 -6.11 5.72 -16.58
CA VAL A 24 -4.68 5.97 -16.53
C VAL A 24 -3.89 4.67 -16.39
N LEU A 25 -4.31 3.75 -15.51
CA LEU A 25 -3.65 2.45 -15.35
C LEU A 25 -3.67 1.65 -16.67
N ILE A 26 -4.82 1.59 -17.34
CA ILE A 26 -4.99 0.84 -18.60
C ILE A 26 -4.14 1.45 -19.70
N TYR A 27 -4.18 2.78 -19.85
CA TYR A 27 -3.36 3.50 -20.83
C TYR A 27 -1.85 3.28 -20.56
N ALA A 28 -1.41 3.50 -19.32
CA ALA A 28 -0.02 3.33 -18.93
C ALA A 28 0.48 1.91 -19.19
N SER A 29 -0.32 0.90 -18.81
CA SER A 29 0.03 -0.51 -19.03
C SER A 29 0.09 -0.88 -20.51
N LYS A 30 -0.85 -0.36 -21.31
CA LYS A 30 -0.88 -0.58 -22.77
C LYS A 30 0.36 -0.01 -23.46
N HIS A 31 0.89 1.11 -22.98
CA HIS A 31 2.02 1.82 -23.58
C HIS A 31 3.37 1.56 -22.89
N GLY A 32 3.42 0.64 -21.91
CA GLY A 32 4.66 0.31 -21.20
C GLY A 32 5.14 1.41 -20.25
N TYR A 33 4.28 2.34 -19.85
CA TYR A 33 4.60 3.39 -18.88
C TYR A 33 4.50 2.85 -17.45
N THR A 34 5.43 1.97 -17.11
CA THR A 34 5.41 1.18 -15.88
C THR A 34 5.38 2.03 -14.62
N GLU A 35 6.12 3.13 -14.56
CA GLU A 35 6.08 4.05 -13.41
C GLU A 35 4.70 4.71 -13.20
N ILE A 36 3.98 5.02 -14.29
CA ILE A 36 2.63 5.59 -14.20
C ILE A 36 1.63 4.50 -13.81
N ALA A 37 1.81 3.28 -14.35
CA ALA A 37 0.99 2.14 -13.97
C ALA A 37 1.14 1.83 -12.47
N ASP A 38 2.39 1.79 -11.98
CA ASP A 38 2.71 1.69 -10.56
C ASP A 38 2.00 2.79 -9.76
N LYS A 39 2.06 4.05 -10.24
CA LYS A 39 1.41 5.20 -9.59
C LYS A 39 -0.12 5.12 -9.54
N SER A 40 -0.72 4.50 -10.54
CA SER A 40 -2.18 4.45 -10.71
C SER A 40 -2.80 3.20 -10.08
N ALA A 41 -2.06 2.10 -9.97
CA ALA A 41 -2.55 0.83 -9.44
C ALA A 41 -3.20 0.95 -8.05
N PRO A 42 -2.61 1.63 -7.04
CA PRO A 42 -3.25 1.76 -5.73
C PRO A 42 -4.61 2.47 -5.81
N LEU A 43 -4.75 3.43 -6.72
CA LEU A 43 -5.99 4.20 -6.90
C LEU A 43 -7.10 3.40 -7.57
N THR A 44 -6.80 2.19 -8.05
CA THR A 44 -7.77 1.28 -8.66
C THR A 44 -8.24 0.16 -7.73
N LEU A 45 -7.78 0.11 -6.48
CA LEU A 45 -8.10 -0.99 -5.55
C LEU A 45 -9.59 -1.09 -5.19
N SER A 46 -10.32 0.04 -5.24
CA SER A 46 -11.77 0.09 -5.03
C SER A 46 -12.57 -0.31 -6.28
N VAL A 47 -11.93 -0.44 -7.44
CA VAL A 47 -12.60 -0.81 -8.69
C VAL A 47 -13.02 -2.28 -8.64
N GLU A 48 -14.22 -2.57 -9.14
CA GLU A 48 -14.68 -3.94 -9.25
C GLU A 48 -13.84 -4.72 -10.26
N SER A 49 -13.49 -5.96 -9.93
CA SER A 49 -12.68 -6.82 -10.78
C SER A 49 -13.25 -6.98 -12.20
N LYS A 50 -14.59 -6.98 -12.33
CA LYS A 50 -15.29 -7.09 -13.62
C LYS A 50 -14.97 -5.90 -14.55
N ASP A 51 -14.82 -4.71 -13.98
CA ASP A 51 -14.57 -3.48 -14.74
C ASP A 51 -13.12 -3.40 -15.22
N ILE A 52 -12.17 -3.81 -14.36
CA ILE A 52 -10.76 -3.98 -14.73
C ILE A 52 -10.62 -4.94 -15.91
N VAL A 53 -11.26 -6.12 -15.82
CA VAL A 53 -11.20 -7.15 -16.86
C VAL A 53 -11.82 -6.66 -18.16
N ALA A 54 -13.02 -6.06 -18.09
CA ALA A 54 -13.70 -5.51 -19.27
C ALA A 54 -12.82 -4.47 -19.98
N LYS A 55 -12.21 -3.57 -19.20
CA LYS A 55 -11.42 -2.48 -19.76
C LYS A 55 -10.08 -2.93 -20.33
N ALA A 56 -9.38 -3.83 -19.65
CA ALA A 56 -8.14 -4.44 -20.17
C ALA A 56 -8.37 -5.17 -21.49
N ARG A 57 -9.47 -5.93 -21.59
CA ARG A 57 -9.86 -6.63 -22.83
C ARG A 57 -10.19 -5.65 -23.95
N SER A 58 -10.97 -4.61 -23.67
CA SER A 58 -11.30 -3.57 -24.65
C SER A 58 -10.07 -2.82 -25.16
N ALA A 59 -9.04 -2.70 -24.32
CA ALA A 59 -7.77 -2.05 -24.66
C ALA A 59 -6.76 -2.99 -25.35
N HIS A 60 -7.09 -4.29 -25.49
CA HIS A 60 -6.22 -5.36 -25.98
C HIS A 60 -4.92 -5.51 -25.18
N ILE A 61 -5.00 -5.36 -23.86
CA ILE A 61 -3.86 -5.62 -22.97
C ILE A 61 -3.75 -7.13 -22.74
N HIS A 62 -2.52 -7.65 -22.75
CA HIS A 62 -2.24 -9.06 -22.51
C HIS A 62 -2.70 -9.53 -21.10
N ASP A 63 -3.16 -10.77 -20.97
CA ASP A 63 -3.71 -11.31 -19.72
C ASP A 63 -2.72 -11.32 -18.54
N SER A 64 -1.41 -11.27 -18.81
CA SER A 64 -0.38 -11.09 -17.77
C SER A 64 -0.56 -9.80 -16.95
N PHE A 65 -1.15 -8.76 -17.54
CA PHE A 65 -1.55 -7.55 -16.80
C PHE A 65 -2.60 -7.86 -15.74
N LEU A 66 -3.63 -8.64 -16.08
CA LEU A 66 -4.72 -8.99 -15.17
C LEU A 66 -4.20 -9.82 -14.01
N VAL A 67 -3.36 -10.83 -14.29
CA VAL A 67 -2.70 -11.63 -13.26
C VAL A 67 -1.88 -10.75 -12.32
N LYS A 68 -1.11 -9.81 -12.86
CA LYS A 68 -0.32 -8.85 -12.07
C LYS A 68 -1.20 -7.97 -11.19
N TRP A 69 -2.28 -7.41 -11.73
CA TRP A 69 -3.20 -6.56 -10.98
C TRP A 69 -3.94 -7.31 -9.88
N PHE A 70 -4.41 -8.53 -10.14
CA PHE A 70 -5.05 -9.36 -9.11
C PHE A 70 -4.10 -9.68 -7.96
N ARG A 71 -2.86 -10.07 -8.28
CA ARG A 71 -1.83 -10.32 -7.26
C ARG A 71 -1.47 -9.06 -6.49
N TYR A 72 -1.42 -7.90 -7.16
CA TYR A 72 -1.24 -6.61 -6.50
C TYR A 72 -2.35 -6.32 -5.48
N ARG A 73 -3.62 -6.49 -5.89
CA ARG A 73 -4.79 -6.27 -5.04
C ARG A 73 -4.82 -7.22 -3.85
N GLU A 74 -4.53 -8.51 -4.06
CA GLU A 74 -4.51 -9.51 -3.00
C GLU A 74 -3.46 -9.19 -1.93
N ILE A 75 -2.23 -8.85 -2.35
CA ILE A 75 -1.17 -8.47 -1.41
C ILE A 75 -1.55 -7.18 -0.68
N HIS A 76 -2.21 -6.23 -1.35
CA HIS A 76 -2.73 -5.04 -0.70
C HIS A 76 -3.74 -5.35 0.40
N ASP A 77 -4.74 -6.16 0.08
CA ASP A 77 -5.75 -6.59 1.04
C ASP A 77 -5.11 -7.32 2.23
N ASN A 78 -4.10 -8.17 1.98
CA ASN A 78 -3.39 -8.89 3.02
C ASN A 78 -2.63 -7.94 3.96
N ILE A 79 -1.88 -6.98 3.42
CA ILE A 79 -1.17 -5.97 4.22
C ILE A 79 -2.16 -5.13 5.03
N TYR A 80 -3.25 -4.69 4.40
CA TYR A 80 -4.28 -3.91 5.07
C TYR A 80 -4.92 -4.69 6.23
N ARG A 81 -5.28 -5.96 6.01
CA ARG A 81 -5.80 -6.85 7.06
C ARG A 81 -4.78 -7.06 8.18
N MET A 82 -3.52 -7.27 7.86
CA MET A 82 -2.46 -7.41 8.88
C MET A 82 -2.40 -6.18 9.78
N VAL A 83 -2.43 -4.97 9.21
CA VAL A 83 -2.39 -3.74 10.00
C VAL A 83 -3.67 -3.53 10.82
N ILE A 84 -4.85 -3.84 10.25
CA ILE A 84 -6.11 -3.70 10.98
C ILE A 84 -6.25 -4.71 12.12
N THR A 85 -5.85 -5.95 11.91
CA THR A 85 -5.91 -7.00 12.93
C THR A 85 -4.78 -6.87 13.96
N PHE A 86 -3.83 -5.96 13.72
CA PHE A 86 -2.79 -5.66 14.68
C PHE A 86 -3.40 -4.98 15.91
N GLU A 87 -3.42 -5.74 17.01
CA GLU A 87 -3.87 -5.31 18.33
C GLU A 87 -2.73 -5.53 19.34
N CYS A 88 -2.60 -4.61 20.29
CA CYS A 88 -1.72 -4.80 21.43
C CYS A 88 -2.20 -6.04 22.19
N GLY A 89 -1.34 -7.06 22.32
CA GLY A 89 -1.65 -8.27 23.08
C GLY A 89 -2.20 -7.90 24.45
N ARG A 90 -3.40 -8.40 24.78
CA ARG A 90 -4.09 -8.10 26.05
C ARG A 90 -3.11 -8.25 27.20
N HIS A 91 -2.75 -7.14 27.84
CA HIS A 91 -2.00 -7.16 29.08
C HIS A 91 -2.93 -7.70 30.16
N LEU A 92 -2.67 -8.93 30.60
CA LEU A 92 -3.35 -9.56 31.74
C LEU A 92 -2.86 -9.01 33.09
N ASP A 93 -1.93 -8.04 33.10
CA ASP A 93 -1.54 -7.37 34.34
C ASP A 93 -2.68 -6.48 34.83
N LEU A 94 -3.32 -6.93 35.90
CA LEU A 94 -4.47 -6.28 36.55
C LEU A 94 -4.09 -4.98 37.29
N ASP A 95 -2.80 -4.73 37.53
CA ASP A 95 -2.37 -3.72 38.51
C ASP A 95 -1.62 -2.50 37.94
N SER A 96 -1.38 -2.43 36.63
CA SER A 96 -0.74 -1.25 36.01
C SER A 96 -1.79 -0.35 35.34
N PRO A 97 -1.75 0.99 35.51
CA PRO A 97 -2.74 1.90 34.92
C PRO A 97 -2.82 1.73 33.39
N LYS A 98 -3.83 0.97 32.95
CA LYS A 98 -4.03 0.40 31.60
C LYS A 98 -4.27 1.41 30.46
N LEU A 99 -4.23 2.72 30.71
CA LEU A 99 -4.88 3.72 29.85
C LEU A 99 -3.97 4.45 28.85
N ASP A 100 -2.66 4.59 29.08
CA ASP A 100 -1.80 5.37 28.14
C ASP A 100 -1.22 4.51 26.99
N TYR A 101 -1.01 3.21 27.21
CA TYR A 101 -0.28 2.35 26.26
C TYR A 101 -1.08 2.02 24.99
N CYS A 102 -2.38 1.72 25.11
CA CYS A 102 -3.24 1.45 23.95
C CYS A 102 -3.38 2.69 23.04
N THR A 103 -3.36 3.89 23.61
CA THR A 103 -3.54 5.14 22.87
C THR A 103 -2.35 5.43 21.94
N ARG A 104 -1.12 5.22 22.41
CA ARG A 104 0.09 5.39 21.58
C ARG A 104 0.18 4.36 20.47
N PHE A 105 -0.17 3.10 20.77
CA PHE A 105 -0.21 2.02 19.79
C PHE A 105 -1.27 2.28 18.72
N LYS A 106 -2.44 2.79 19.12
CA LYS A 106 -3.48 3.25 18.19
C LYS A 106 -2.93 4.34 17.25
N GLY A 107 -2.24 5.35 17.78
CA GLY A 107 -1.63 6.41 16.96
C GLY A 107 -0.63 5.88 15.92
N PHE A 108 0.17 4.88 16.28
CA PHE A 108 1.08 4.21 15.34
C PHE A 108 0.35 3.45 14.23
N LYS A 109 -0.67 2.67 14.61
CA LYS A 109 -1.54 1.96 13.66
C LYS A 109 -2.21 2.92 12.70
N ASP A 110 -2.76 4.03 13.21
CA ASP A 110 -3.41 5.06 12.41
C ASP A 110 -2.42 5.70 11.42
N GLN A 111 -1.17 5.94 11.83
CA GLN A 111 -0.11 6.42 10.92
C GLN A 111 0.20 5.43 9.79
N ILE A 112 0.31 4.13 10.10
CA ILE A 112 0.55 3.10 9.08
C ILE A 112 -0.64 3.03 8.11
N LEU A 113 -1.87 3.04 8.63
CA LEU A 113 -3.08 3.01 7.80
C LEU A 113 -3.17 4.26 6.90
N SER A 114 -2.90 5.45 7.44
CA SER A 114 -2.86 6.69 6.65
C SER A 114 -1.80 6.60 5.55
N ALA A 115 -0.61 6.09 5.88
CA ALA A 115 0.46 5.91 4.90
C ALA A 115 0.09 4.94 3.78
N ILE A 116 -0.55 3.81 4.10
CA ILE A 116 -1.03 2.84 3.11
C ILE A 116 -2.07 3.49 2.18
N LEU A 117 -3.02 4.26 2.74
CA LEU A 117 -4.08 4.92 1.99
C LEU A 117 -3.58 6.09 1.12
N GLU A 118 -2.65 6.90 1.63
CA GLU A 118 -2.17 8.11 0.95
C GLU A 118 -1.06 7.83 -0.06
N LEU A 119 -0.13 6.94 0.27
CA LEU A 119 1.06 6.72 -0.55
C LEU A 119 0.84 5.62 -1.59
N GLY A 120 -0.11 4.71 -1.35
CA GLY A 120 -0.08 3.39 -1.98
C GLY A 120 1.25 2.67 -1.71
N PHE A 121 1.46 1.45 -2.22
CA PHE A 121 2.76 0.77 -2.06
C PHE A 121 3.91 1.38 -2.88
N LEU A 122 3.73 2.56 -3.46
CA LEU A 122 4.73 3.19 -4.32
C LEU A 122 5.99 3.59 -3.57
N ARG A 123 5.89 3.69 -2.26
CA ARG A 123 6.98 4.13 -1.40
C ARG A 123 7.08 3.17 -0.22
N ILE A 124 7.26 1.87 -0.53
CA ILE A 124 7.58 0.82 0.47
C ILE A 124 8.67 1.31 1.42
N GLU A 125 9.70 1.97 0.88
CA GLU A 125 10.78 2.58 1.67
C GLU A 125 10.29 3.68 2.61
N GLU A 126 9.34 4.50 2.20
CA GLU A 126 8.71 5.50 3.08
C GLU A 126 7.80 4.84 4.10
N LEU A 127 7.06 3.79 3.74
CA LEU A 127 6.26 3.03 4.70
C LEU A 127 7.16 2.37 5.75
N VAL A 128 8.29 1.79 5.34
CA VAL A 128 9.32 1.26 6.25
C VAL A 128 9.92 2.37 7.11
N LYS A 129 10.18 3.57 6.55
CA LYS A 129 10.63 4.73 7.33
C LYS A 129 9.58 5.19 8.33
N ILE A 130 8.30 5.25 7.96
CA ILE A 130 7.19 5.62 8.85
C ILE A 130 7.07 4.59 9.97
N ILE A 131 7.15 3.30 9.63
CA ILE A 131 7.20 2.21 10.61
C ILE A 131 8.39 2.42 11.55
N HIS A 132 9.59 2.66 11.02
CA HIS A 132 10.81 2.80 11.82
C HIS A 132 10.82 4.05 12.71
N VAL A 133 10.43 5.21 12.18
CA VAL A 133 10.38 6.50 12.88
C VAL A 133 9.25 6.50 13.91
N GLY A 134 8.06 6.04 13.54
CA GLY A 134 6.93 5.89 14.46
C GLY A 134 7.23 4.90 15.59
N ARG A 135 8.09 3.91 15.33
CA ARG A 135 8.52 2.88 16.29
C ARG A 135 9.54 3.37 17.32
N GLN A 136 10.43 4.32 17.01
CA GLN A 136 11.49 4.72 17.96
C GLN A 136 10.95 5.18 19.33
N PRO A 137 9.98 6.11 19.42
CA PRO A 137 9.41 6.55 20.69
C PRO A 137 8.65 5.45 21.45
N LEU A 138 8.30 4.39 20.73
CA LEU A 138 7.48 3.29 21.19
C LEU A 138 8.32 2.15 21.78
N ILE A 139 9.42 1.75 21.12
CA ILE A 139 10.34 0.69 21.62
C ILE A 139 10.89 1.04 23.00
N GLU A 140 11.30 2.30 23.18
CA GLU A 140 11.96 2.77 24.40
C GLU A 140 11.04 2.73 25.62
N ARG A 141 9.72 2.79 25.40
CA ARG A 141 8.71 2.89 26.45
C ARG A 141 7.82 1.65 26.57
N PHE A 142 7.86 0.74 25.59
CA PHE A 142 7.07 -0.49 25.60
C PHE A 142 7.70 -1.61 26.43
N CYS A 143 6.83 -2.46 26.98
CA CYS A 143 7.23 -3.74 27.56
C CYS A 143 7.82 -4.68 26.49
N SER A 144 8.52 -5.73 26.92
CA SER A 144 9.14 -6.73 26.04
C SER A 144 8.12 -7.38 25.09
N ALA A 145 6.89 -7.65 25.55
CA ALA A 145 5.84 -8.26 24.75
C ALA A 145 5.36 -7.35 23.59
N CYS A 146 5.05 -6.09 23.86
CA CYS A 146 4.66 -5.12 22.83
C CYS A 146 5.81 -4.89 21.84
N ARG A 147 7.05 -4.80 22.33
CA ARG A 147 8.24 -4.67 21.48
C ARG A 147 8.37 -5.86 20.54
N HIS A 148 8.18 -7.08 21.03
CA HIS A 148 8.21 -8.29 20.22
C HIS A 148 7.13 -8.27 19.13
N GLN A 149 5.89 -7.92 19.48
CA GLN A 149 4.78 -7.84 18.51
C GLN A 149 5.00 -6.79 17.43
N VAL A 150 5.53 -5.60 17.78
CA VAL A 150 5.88 -4.56 16.82
C VAL A 150 6.97 -5.05 15.87
N ASN A 151 8.01 -5.70 16.38
CA ASN A 151 9.08 -6.25 15.55
C ASN A 151 8.56 -7.34 14.61
N GLU A 152 7.77 -8.28 15.12
CA GLU A 152 7.19 -9.36 14.33
C GLU A 152 6.30 -8.81 13.21
N THR A 153 5.51 -7.78 13.50
CA THR A 153 4.63 -7.15 12.52
C THR A 153 5.42 -6.37 11.47
N GLU A 154 6.47 -5.67 11.87
CA GLU A 154 7.40 -5.02 10.95
C GLU A 154 8.04 -6.04 10.00
N ASP A 155 8.51 -7.17 10.51
CA ASP A 155 9.12 -8.22 9.69
C ASP A 155 8.11 -8.83 8.70
N LYS A 156 6.88 -9.11 9.16
CA LYS A 156 5.81 -9.58 8.27
C LYS A 156 5.44 -8.55 7.22
N LEU A 157 5.37 -7.26 7.59
CA LEU A 157 5.07 -6.17 6.64
C LEU A 157 6.18 -6.05 5.61
N LYS A 158 7.46 -6.07 6.01
CA LYS A 158 8.59 -6.05 5.08
C LYS A 158 8.55 -7.22 4.10
N ALA A 159 8.27 -8.43 4.60
CA ALA A 159 8.13 -9.61 3.76
C ALA A 159 6.98 -9.48 2.76
N ALA A 160 5.80 -9.03 3.21
CA ALA A 160 4.65 -8.82 2.33
C ALA A 160 4.90 -7.72 1.27
N LEU A 161 5.57 -6.63 1.66
CA LEU A 161 5.91 -5.53 0.75
C LEU A 161 6.92 -5.97 -0.32
N ALA A 162 7.84 -6.88 0.00
CA ALA A 162 8.80 -7.43 -0.96
C ALA A 162 8.12 -8.24 -2.09
N GLU A 163 6.94 -8.80 -1.82
CA GLU A 163 6.15 -9.60 -2.77
C GLU A 163 5.27 -8.77 -3.70
N VAL A 164 5.12 -7.45 -3.45
CA VAL A 164 4.23 -6.58 -4.25
C VAL A 164 4.69 -6.57 -5.71
N PRO A 165 3.85 -7.00 -6.66
CA PRO A 165 4.25 -7.09 -8.06
C PRO A 165 4.19 -5.71 -8.70
N LEU A 166 5.35 -5.07 -8.86
CA LEU A 166 5.47 -3.81 -9.57
C LEU A 166 5.35 -4.01 -11.09
N PHE A 167 4.71 -3.07 -11.77
CA PHE A 167 4.64 -2.99 -13.22
C PHE A 167 6.02 -2.71 -13.82
N SER A 168 6.90 -2.01 -13.11
CA SER A 168 8.28 -1.66 -13.51
C SER A 168 9.30 -2.80 -13.53
N LYS A 169 9.04 -3.93 -12.88
CA LYS A 169 9.97 -5.08 -12.83
C LYS A 169 9.76 -6.12 -13.96
N MET A 170 9.44 -5.67 -15.17
CA MET A 170 9.30 -6.51 -16.38
C MET A 170 10.35 -6.13 -17.40
#